data_AF-A0A954N021-F1
#
_entry.id   AF-A0A954N021-F1
#
_cell.length_a   1.000
_cell.length_b   1.000
_cell.length_c   1.000
_cell.angle_alpha   90.00
_cell.angle_beta   90.00
_cell.angle_gamma   90.00
#
_symmetry.space_group_name_H-M   'P 1'
#
loop_
_entity.id
_entity.type
_entity.pdbx_description
1 polymer ?
#
loop_
_entity_poly.entity_id
_entity_poly.type
_entity_poly.pdbx_seq_one_letter_code
_entity_poly.pdbx_strand_id
1 'polypeptide(L)'
;AWKNRSVGKGSLTYADGHLYCLGEKQVLGLVEANPKEYVEKGRIELPESGRPSWAHPVVAQGRLFIRDQGTLTCYDIAEPGTLASVGR
;
A
#
# COMPACT_ATOMS: atom_id res chain seq x y z
N ALA A 1 17.23 -14.69 -8.47
CA ALA A 1 16.22 -13.68 -8.09
C ALA A 1 15.86 -13.86 -6.62
N TRP A 2 15.63 -12.78 -5.87
CA TRP A 2 15.25 -12.84 -4.46
C TRP A 2 13.76 -13.16 -4.28
N LYS A 3 13.36 -13.58 -3.07
CA LYS A 3 11.97 -13.88 -2.72
C LYS A 3 11.66 -13.51 -1.27
N ASN A 4 10.53 -12.84 -1.03
CA ASN A 4 10.01 -12.52 0.31
C ASN A 4 8.49 -12.74 0.34
N ARG A 5 7.91 -13.04 1.51
CA ARG A 5 6.46 -13.23 1.69
C ARG A 5 5.70 -11.92 1.93
N SER A 6 6.35 -10.88 2.47
CA SER A 6 5.79 -9.53 2.67
C SER A 6 4.35 -9.55 3.21
N VAL A 7 3.42 -8.88 2.52
CA VAL A 7 1.98 -8.78 2.85
C VAL A 7 1.14 -9.99 2.40
N GLY A 8 1.77 -11.05 1.87
CA GLY A 8 1.07 -12.21 1.34
C GLY A 8 0.54 -12.01 -0.08
N LYS A 9 -0.59 -12.66 -0.40
CA LYS A 9 -1.27 -12.51 -1.69
C LYS A 9 -1.96 -11.15 -1.76
N GLY A 10 -2.00 -10.53 -2.93
CA GLY A 10 -2.48 -9.17 -3.04
C GLY A 10 -2.25 -8.51 -4.40
N SER A 11 -2.25 -7.19 -4.41
CA SER A 11 -1.96 -6.31 -5.55
C SER A 11 -0.82 -5.35 -5.19
N LEU A 12 -0.22 -4.69 -6.19
CA LEU A 12 0.79 -3.67 -5.95
C LEU A 12 0.78 -2.57 -6.99
N THR A 13 1.38 -1.42 -6.65
CA THR A 13 1.67 -0.33 -7.59
C THR A 13 3.04 0.25 -7.31
N TYR A 14 3.77 0.63 -8.37
CA TYR A 14 5.04 1.33 -8.26
C TYR A 14 4.83 2.85 -8.31
N ALA A 15 5.44 3.59 -7.38
CA ALA A 15 5.57 5.03 -7.46
C ALA A 15 6.80 5.49 -6.66
N ASP A 16 7.50 6.50 -7.18
CA ASP A 16 8.62 7.17 -6.49
C ASP A 16 9.66 6.20 -5.89
N GLY A 17 10.11 5.21 -6.66
CA GLY A 17 11.12 4.24 -6.21
C GLY A 17 10.62 3.18 -5.24
N HIS A 18 9.31 3.13 -4.95
CA HIS A 18 8.72 2.19 -4.01
C HIS A 18 7.58 1.37 -4.63
N LEU A 19 7.39 0.17 -4.10
CA LEU A 19 6.25 -0.71 -4.32
C LEU A 19 5.29 -0.56 -3.14
N TYR A 20 4.06 -0.17 -3.44
CA TYR A 20 2.93 -0.15 -2.51
C TYR A 20 2.21 -1.48 -2.62
N CYS A 21 2.43 -2.38 -1.68
CA CYS A 21 1.93 -3.77 -1.71
C CYS A 21 0.71 -3.90 -0.80
N LEU A 22 -0.48 -4.13 -1.36
CA LEU A 22 -1.72 -4.35 -0.61
C LEU A 22 -1.99 -5.85 -0.48
N GLY A 23 -1.98 -6.38 0.74
CA GLY A 23 -2.29 -7.77 1.04
C GLY A 23 -3.77 -8.05 1.32
N GLU A 24 -4.20 -9.30 1.14
CA GLU A 24 -5.58 -9.77 1.41
C GLU A 24 -6.05 -9.53 2.85
N LYS A 25 -5.12 -9.38 3.80
CA LYS A 25 -5.39 -9.09 5.22
C LYS A 25 -5.40 -7.59 5.54
N GLN A 26 -5.66 -6.75 4.53
CA GLN A 26 -5.75 -5.29 4.69
C GLN A 26 -4.48 -4.67 5.31
N VAL A 27 -3.33 -5.26 4.97
CA VAL A 27 -2.01 -4.70 5.29
C VAL A 27 -1.43 -4.09 4.03
N LEU A 28 -1.06 -2.82 4.11
CA LEU A 28 -0.33 -2.13 3.06
C LEU A 28 1.13 -1.99 3.46
N GLY A 29 2.03 -2.63 2.71
CA GLY A 29 3.48 -2.50 2.88
C GLY A 29 4.07 -1.52 1.86
N LEU A 30 5.03 -0.70 2.30
CA LEU A 30 5.86 0.14 1.44
C LEU A 30 7.23 -0.51 1.33
N VAL A 31 7.64 -0.89 0.12
CA VAL A 31 8.87 -1.64 -0.14
C VAL A 31 9.71 -0.88 -1.15
N GLU A 32 11.01 -0.76 -0.94
CA GLU A 32 11.92 -0.20 -1.94
C GLU A 32 11.91 -1.06 -3.22
N ALA A 33 11.87 -0.42 -4.38
CA ALA A 33 11.99 -1.11 -5.66
C ALA A 33 13.45 -1.52 -5.92
N ASN A 34 13.88 -2.60 -5.27
CA ASN A 34 15.27 -3.05 -5.25
C ASN A 34 15.44 -4.44 -5.89
N PRO A 35 16.27 -4.61 -6.94
CA PRO A 35 16.45 -5.90 -7.60
C PRO A 35 17.38 -6.87 -6.84
N LYS A 36 18.07 -6.41 -5.79
CA LYS A 36 19.04 -7.20 -5.02
C LYS A 36 18.39 -7.90 -3.83
N GLU A 37 17.50 -7.21 -3.12
CA GLU A 37 16.88 -7.73 -1.90
C GLU A 37 15.53 -7.07 -1.59
N TYR A 38 14.82 -7.61 -0.60
CA TYR A 38 13.61 -7.02 -0.07
C TYR A 38 13.94 -6.00 1.03
N VAL A 39 13.59 -4.73 0.82
CA VAL A 39 13.78 -3.65 1.81
C VAL A 39 12.43 -3.02 2.12
N GLU A 40 11.84 -3.36 3.26
CA GLU A 40 10.59 -2.74 3.72
C GLU A 40 10.88 -1.39 4.39
N LYS A 41 10.15 -0.35 3.98
CA LYS A 41 10.25 1.00 4.51
C LYS A 41 9.19 1.31 5.56
N GLY A 42 8.09 0.56 5.55
CA GLY A 42 7.03 0.66 6.54
C GLY A 42 5.80 -0.13 6.14
N ARG A 43 4.81 -0.18 7.04
CA ARG A 43 3.49 -0.78 6.77
C ARG A 43 2.41 -0.13 7.61
N ILE A 44 1.17 -0.24 7.14
CA ILE A 44 -0.03 0.12 7.90
C ILE A 44 -1.09 -0.97 7.80
N GLU A 45 -1.92 -1.03 8.83
CA GLU A 45 -3.19 -1.74 8.81
C GLU A 45 -4.28 -0.81 8.29
N LEU A 46 -5.09 -1.31 7.38
CA LEU A 46 -6.22 -0.62 6.80
C LEU A 46 -7.51 -1.11 7.47
N PRO A 47 -8.59 -0.30 7.49
CA PRO A 47 -9.88 -0.75 7.98
C PRO A 47 -10.34 -2.02 7.25
N GLU A 48 -10.76 -3.03 8.01
CA GLU A 48 -11.19 -4.31 7.44
C GLU A 48 -12.64 -4.26 6.98
N SER A 49 -12.92 -4.67 5.73
CA SER A 49 -14.29 -4.80 5.20
C SER A 49 -14.87 -6.21 5.32
N GLY A 50 -14.14 -7.13 5.95
CA GLY A 50 -14.50 -8.56 6.08
C GLY A 50 -14.33 -9.36 4.79
N ARG A 51 -13.79 -8.76 3.72
CA ARG A 51 -13.48 -9.44 2.44
C ARG A 51 -12.11 -8.97 1.92
N PRO A 52 -11.38 -9.82 1.18
CA PRO A 52 -10.16 -9.38 0.52
C PRO A 52 -10.43 -8.28 -0.51
N SER A 53 -9.54 -7.27 -0.55
CA SER A 53 -9.42 -6.35 -1.68
C SER A 53 -8.20 -6.71 -2.53
N TRP A 54 -8.42 -6.79 -3.84
CA TRP A 54 -7.35 -6.91 -4.85
C TRP A 54 -7.29 -5.70 -5.78
N ALA A 55 -7.95 -4.59 -5.41
CA ALA A 55 -7.80 -3.35 -6.15
C ALA A 55 -6.32 -2.93 -6.11
N HIS A 56 -5.78 -2.50 -7.25
CA HIS A 56 -4.42 -1.95 -7.25
C HIS A 56 -4.44 -0.61 -6.51
N PRO A 57 -3.49 -0.36 -5.58
CA PRO A 57 -3.34 0.97 -4.99
C PRO A 57 -3.11 2.01 -6.10
N VAL A 58 -3.62 3.22 -5.95
CA VAL A 58 -3.38 4.28 -6.94
C VAL A 58 -2.63 5.42 -6.28
N VAL A 59 -1.51 5.83 -6.86
CA VAL A 59 -0.74 6.99 -6.41
C VAL A 59 -0.91 8.11 -7.41
N ALA A 60 -1.38 9.27 -6.94
CA ALA A 60 -1.51 10.47 -7.77
C ALA A 60 -1.42 11.73 -6.91
N GLN A 61 -0.65 12.72 -7.35
CA GLN A 61 -0.55 14.05 -6.70
C GLN A 61 -0.26 13.98 -5.19
N GLY A 62 0.72 13.16 -4.78
CA GLY A 62 1.06 13.00 -3.36
C GLY A 62 -0.02 12.32 -2.53
N ARG A 63 -0.96 11.60 -3.15
CA ARG A 63 -2.02 10.86 -2.47
C ARG A 63 -2.01 9.40 -2.87
N LEU A 64 -2.28 8.55 -1.90
CA LEU A 64 -2.50 7.13 -2.07
C LEU A 64 -3.98 6.81 -1.89
N PHE A 65 -4.58 6.21 -2.91
CA PHE A 65 -5.96 5.79 -2.91
C PHE A 65 -6.05 4.27 -2.78
N ILE A 66 -6.81 3.81 -1.79
CA ILE A 66 -7.11 2.40 -1.56
C ILE A 66 -8.61 2.19 -1.70
N ARG A 67 -9.00 1.41 -2.71
CA ARG A 67 -10.39 0.96 -2.85
C ARG A 67 -10.56 -0.34 -2.09
N ASP A 68 -11.58 -0.41 -1.26
CA ASP A 68 -12.02 -1.65 -0.66
C ASP A 68 -13.55 -1.75 -0.67
N GLN A 69 -14.07 -2.76 -1.35
CA GLN A 69 -15.52 -2.93 -1.57
C GLN A 69 -16.19 -1.61 -2.01
N GLY A 70 -16.99 -1.01 -1.12
CA GLY A 70 -17.72 0.24 -1.32
C GLY A 70 -17.04 1.49 -0.75
N THR A 71 -15.82 1.39 -0.24
CA THR A 71 -15.04 2.52 0.28
C THR A 71 -13.85 2.83 -0.62
N LEU A 72 -13.47 4.11 -0.62
CA LEU A 72 -12.25 4.62 -1.21
C LEU A 72 -11.58 5.50 -0.17
N THR A 73 -10.50 5.01 0.42
CA THR A 73 -9.72 5.74 1.41
C THR A 73 -8.58 6.46 0.72
N CYS A 74 -8.31 7.69 1.15
CA CYS A 74 -7.22 8.52 0.65
C CYS A 74 -6.24 8.79 1.81
N TYR A 75 -4.97 8.52 1.57
CA TYR A 75 -3.87 8.85 2.46
C TYR A 75 -3.02 9.94 1.81
N ASP A 76 -2.70 10.98 2.57
CA ASP A 76 -1.64 11.90 2.17
C ASP A 76 -0.30 11.17 2.25
N ILE A 77 0.52 11.30 1.22
CA ILE A 77 1.88 10.74 1.11
C ILE A 77 2.84 11.75 0.47
N ALA A 78 2.46 13.04 0.40
CA ALA A 78 3.27 14.08 -0.20
C ALA A 78 4.54 14.35 0.61
N GLU A 79 4.48 14.17 1.93
CA GLU A 79 5.64 14.29 2.82
C GLU A 79 6.02 12.96 3.47
N PRO A 80 7.31 12.60 3.49
CA PRO A 80 7.79 11.42 4.21
C PRO A 80 7.46 11.56 5.71
N GLY A 81 6.51 10.77 6.21
CA GLY A 81 6.19 10.68 7.64
C GLY A 81 4.74 10.97 8.04
N THR A 82 3.88 11.42 7.12
CA THR A 82 2.48 11.77 7.47
C THR A 82 1.49 10.87 6.76
N LEU A 83 1.05 9.78 7.40
CA LEU A 83 -0.17 9.08 6.98
C LEU A 83 -1.36 9.64 7.77
N ALA A 84 -1.78 10.85 7.42
CA ALA A 84 -3.01 11.41 7.95
C ALA A 84 -4.19 10.92 7.10
N SER A 85 -5.15 10.24 7.72
CA SER A 85 -6.44 9.96 7.11
C SER A 85 -7.21 11.27 6.96
N VAL A 86 -7.52 11.69 5.74
CA VAL A 86 -8.48 12.77 5.51
C VAL A 86 -9.88 12.15 5.65
N GLY A 87 -10.42 12.23 6.87
CA GLY A 87 -11.82 11.91 7.14
C GLY A 87 -12.75 12.95 6.49
N ARG A 88 -13.90 12.48 6.02
CA ARG A 88 -15.09 13.35 5.85
C ARG A 88 -15.85 13.41 7.15
#